data_AF-A0A821U044-F1
#
_entry.id   AF-A0A821U044-F1
#
_cell.length_a   1.000
_cell.length_b   1.000
_cell.length_c   1.000
_cell.angle_alpha   90.00
_cell.angle_beta   90.00
_cell.angle_gamma   90.00
#
_symmetry.space_group_name_H-M   'P 1'
#
loop_
_entity.id
_entity.type
_entity.pdbx_description
1 polymer ?
#
loop_
_entity_poly.entity_id
_entity_poly.type
_entity_poly.pdbx_seq_one_letter_code
_entity_poly.pdbx_strand_id
1 'polypeptide(L)'
;VHVPKGYHSGGASYVLSRESLRRFYEAQQDPTSNCRKDGGSEDVEIANCLRTKGVYPGKSLDKQNRELFHPLPFVDHFRGFFPDWLATYAENPPQSNYNCCSDQTISFHYVRPEEQYLMYFLLYKTRSTPYIDRPWIKKSYSSTIPVN
;
A
#
# COMPACT_ATOMS: atom_id res chain seq x y z
N VAL A 1 -2.97 -9.84 18.92
CA VAL A 1 -2.12 -10.89 18.30
C VAL A 1 -0.74 -10.30 18.10
N HIS A 2 0.33 -10.94 18.58
CA HIS A 2 1.70 -10.44 18.38
C HIS A 2 2.35 -11.17 17.20
N VAL A 3 2.92 -10.40 16.27
CA VAL A 3 3.52 -10.89 15.04
C VAL A 3 4.99 -10.44 15.04
N PRO A 4 5.97 -11.34 15.26
CA PRO A 4 7.38 -10.94 15.34
C PRO A 4 7.88 -10.23 14.06
N LYS A 5 8.43 -9.02 14.19
CA LYS A 5 8.76 -8.11 13.07
C LYS A 5 7.55 -7.53 12.32
N GLY A 6 6.38 -7.52 12.95
CA GLY A 6 5.19 -6.81 12.48
C GLY A 6 4.49 -7.46 11.29
N TYR A 7 3.45 -6.77 10.81
CA TYR A 7 2.66 -7.06 9.62
C TYR A 7 2.21 -5.73 8.99
N HIS A 8 1.75 -5.77 7.74
CA HIS A 8 1.12 -4.60 7.11
C HIS A 8 -0.39 -4.72 7.23
N SER A 9 -1.07 -3.65 7.66
CA SER A 9 -2.52 -3.64 7.81
C SER A 9 -3.22 -3.87 6.47
N GLY A 10 -4.20 -4.78 6.45
CA GLY A 10 -4.92 -5.14 5.23
C GLY A 10 -5.77 -3.99 4.66
N GLY A 11 -6.31 -3.11 5.52
CA GLY A 11 -7.22 -2.04 5.10
C GLY A 11 -6.57 -1.05 4.12
N ALA A 12 -5.34 -0.63 4.39
CA ALA A 12 -4.60 0.25 3.49
C ALA A 12 -4.08 -0.49 2.24
N SER A 13 -4.25 -1.81 2.15
CA SER A 13 -3.55 -2.74 1.25
C SER A 13 -2.05 -2.90 1.54
N TYR A 14 -1.47 -3.95 0.97
CA TYR A 14 -0.04 -4.23 0.97
C TYR A 14 0.34 -4.80 -0.41
N VAL A 15 1.62 -4.68 -0.78
CA VAL A 15 2.13 -5.14 -2.08
C VAL A 15 3.13 -6.27 -1.88
N LEU A 16 2.94 -7.36 -2.60
CA LEU A 16 3.88 -8.48 -2.63
C LEU A 16 4.67 -8.45 -3.93
N SER A 17 6.01 -8.56 -3.82
CA SER A 17 6.82 -8.86 -5.00
C SER A 17 6.46 -10.24 -5.56
N ARG A 18 6.78 -10.48 -6.83
CA ARG A 18 6.57 -11.79 -7.46
C ARG A 18 7.19 -12.93 -6.64
N GLU A 19 8.38 -12.70 -6.08
CA GLU A 19 9.07 -13.67 -5.24
C GLU A 19 8.37 -13.87 -3.89
N SER A 20 7.87 -12.80 -3.27
CA SER A 20 7.12 -12.90 -2.02
C SER A 20 5.84 -13.71 -2.20
N LEU A 21 5.11 -13.49 -3.30
CA LEU A 21 3.91 -14.25 -3.63
C LEU A 21 4.23 -15.74 -3.89
N ARG A 22 5.33 -16.03 -4.61
CA ARG A 22 5.80 -17.40 -4.83
C ARG A 22 6.08 -18.11 -3.51
N ARG A 23 6.81 -17.46 -2.59
CA ARG A 23 7.11 -17.99 -1.25
C ARG A 23 5.87 -18.13 -0.37
N PHE A 24 4.92 -17.21 -0.47
CA PHE A 24 3.64 -17.34 0.22
C PHE A 24 2.91 -18.61 -0.20
N TYR A 25 2.85 -18.90 -1.50
CA TYR A 25 2.29 -20.14 -2.00
C TYR A 25 3.05 -21.37 -1.49
N GLU A 26 4.38 -21.37 -1.55
CA GLU A 26 5.21 -22.46 -1.00
C GLU A 26 4.99 -22.68 0.50
N ALA A 27 4.80 -21.60 1.28
CA ALA A 27 4.48 -21.67 2.70
C ALA A 27 3.11 -22.33 2.94
N GLN A 28 2.11 -22.02 2.11
CA GLN A 28 0.79 -22.66 2.22
C GLN A 28 0.79 -24.14 1.84
N GLN A 29 1.71 -24.59 0.99
CA GLN A 29 1.86 -26.00 0.63
C GLN A 29 2.70 -26.79 1.64
N ASP A 30 3.47 -26.09 2.48
CA ASP A 30 4.36 -26.71 3.46
C ASP A 30 3.59 -27.08 4.74
N PRO A 31 3.45 -28.37 5.08
CA PRO A 31 2.72 -28.81 6.27
C PRO A 31 3.32 -28.30 7.58
N THR A 32 4.60 -27.91 7.58
CA THR A 32 5.31 -27.42 8.78
C THR A 32 5.12 -25.92 9.01
N SER A 33 4.67 -25.18 7.99
CA SER A 33 4.51 -23.73 8.07
C SER A 33 3.27 -23.30 8.88
N ASN A 34 2.34 -24.22 9.18
CA ASN A 34 1.13 -23.95 9.96
C ASN A 34 0.34 -22.70 9.50
N CYS A 35 0.34 -22.42 8.20
CA CYS A 35 -0.38 -21.28 7.64
C CYS A 35 -1.89 -21.49 7.80
N ARG A 36 -2.53 -20.65 8.62
CA ARG A 36 -3.98 -20.67 8.84
C ARG A 36 -4.71 -20.21 7.58
N LYS A 37 -5.80 -20.90 7.22
CA LYS A 37 -6.61 -20.60 6.02
C LYS A 37 -7.92 -19.86 6.30
N ASP A 38 -8.48 -19.97 7.52
CA ASP A 38 -9.69 -19.25 7.93
C ASP A 38 -9.63 -18.82 9.41
N GLY A 39 -10.63 -18.02 9.85
CA GLY A 39 -10.84 -17.75 11.27
C GLY A 39 -9.76 -16.88 11.94
N GLY A 40 -8.90 -16.23 11.16
CA GLY A 40 -7.89 -15.26 11.62
C GLY A 40 -7.99 -13.93 10.88
N SER A 41 -7.26 -12.93 11.36
CA SER A 41 -7.08 -11.67 10.62
C SER A 41 -6.14 -11.92 9.44
N GLU A 42 -6.63 -11.70 8.22
CA GLU A 42 -5.93 -12.07 6.99
C GLU A 42 -4.53 -11.44 6.89
N ASP A 43 -4.39 -10.17 7.27
CA ASP A 43 -3.14 -9.43 7.25
C ASP A 43 -2.08 -9.99 8.21
N VAL A 44 -2.53 -10.39 9.39
CA VAL A 44 -1.74 -11.10 10.40
C VAL A 44 -1.32 -12.48 9.90
N GLU A 45 -2.25 -13.25 9.32
CA GLU A 45 -1.96 -14.63 8.89
C GLU A 45 -1.06 -14.68 7.65
N ILE A 46 -1.18 -13.71 6.74
CA ILE A 46 -0.25 -13.58 5.61
C ILE A 46 1.16 -13.29 6.11
N ALA A 47 1.32 -12.38 7.08
CA ALA A 47 2.63 -12.11 7.68
C ALA A 47 3.20 -13.33 8.42
N ASN A 48 2.35 -14.07 9.16
CA ASN A 48 2.76 -15.32 9.82
C ASN A 48 3.22 -16.38 8.82
N CYS A 49 2.53 -16.52 7.70
CA CYS A 49 2.87 -17.51 6.68
C CYS A 49 4.15 -17.11 5.92
N LEU A 50 4.26 -15.86 5.47
CA LEU A 50 5.43 -15.35 4.76
C LEU A 50 6.73 -15.47 5.56
N ARG A 51 6.67 -15.29 6.89
CA ARG A 51 7.88 -15.38 7.72
C ARG A 51 8.45 -16.79 7.81
N THR A 52 7.67 -17.85 7.58
CA THR A 52 8.20 -19.23 7.57
C THR A 52 9.15 -19.44 6.41
N LYS A 53 9.07 -18.59 5.39
CA LYS A 53 9.97 -18.53 4.23
C LYS A 53 10.91 -17.32 4.26
N GLY A 54 11.10 -16.72 5.44
CA GLY A 54 12.03 -15.62 5.67
C GLY A 54 11.63 -14.31 4.99
N VAL A 55 10.36 -14.12 4.65
CA VAL A 55 9.85 -12.86 4.09
C VAL A 55 9.22 -12.04 5.21
N TYR A 56 9.63 -10.77 5.33
CA TYR A 56 9.17 -9.86 6.37
C TYR A 56 8.65 -8.55 5.76
N PRO A 57 7.78 -7.81 6.47
CA PRO A 57 7.30 -6.52 6.02
C PRO A 57 8.46 -5.52 5.82
N GLY A 58 8.35 -4.70 4.77
CA GLY A 58 9.32 -3.64 4.47
C GLY A 58 8.78 -2.26 4.86
N LYS A 59 9.67 -1.27 5.02
CA LYS A 59 9.21 0.11 5.26
C LYS A 59 8.60 0.70 4.00
N SER A 60 7.36 1.19 4.11
CA SER A 60 6.63 1.82 3.01
C SER A 60 6.64 3.34 3.15
N LEU A 61 7.84 3.91 3.09
CA LEU A 61 8.10 5.33 3.30
C LEU A 61 8.68 5.98 2.05
N ASP A 62 8.37 7.26 1.86
CA ASP A 62 9.06 8.09 0.86
C ASP A 62 10.42 8.61 1.36
N LYS A 63 11.10 9.41 0.53
CA LYS A 63 12.43 9.97 0.84
C LYS A 63 12.41 10.96 2.02
N GLN A 64 11.24 11.44 2.42
CA GLN A 64 11.01 12.34 3.54
C GLN A 64 10.48 11.60 4.78
N ASN A 65 10.48 10.26 4.76
CA ASN A 65 9.91 9.41 5.82
C ASN A 65 8.39 9.60 6.02
N ARG A 66 7.65 9.92 4.96
CA ARG A 66 6.18 9.97 4.98
C ARG A 66 5.61 8.64 4.49
N GLU A 67 4.50 8.22 5.09
CA GLU A 67 3.82 6.96 4.76
C GLU A 67 3.27 6.96 3.31
N LEU A 68 3.37 5.81 2.65
CA LEU A 68 2.82 5.56 1.31
C LEU A 68 1.44 4.91 1.35
N PHE A 69 1.12 4.15 2.41
CA PHE A 69 -0.14 3.42 2.59
C PHE A 69 -0.82 3.89 3.88
N HIS A 70 -2.07 4.32 3.78
CA HIS A 70 -2.74 5.03 4.87
C HIS A 70 -3.95 4.22 5.38
N PRO A 71 -3.96 3.74 6.64
CA PRO A 71 -5.03 2.87 7.15
C PRO A 71 -6.30 3.60 7.59
N LEU A 72 -6.38 4.91 7.33
CA LEU A 72 -7.51 5.78 7.64
C LEU A 72 -7.85 6.64 6.40
N PRO A 73 -9.03 7.30 6.36
CA PRO A 73 -9.33 8.29 5.33
C PRO A 73 -8.29 9.41 5.28
N PHE A 74 -8.12 10.02 4.11
CA PHE A 74 -7.25 11.19 3.93
C PHE A 74 -7.54 12.29 4.95
N VAL A 75 -8.82 12.59 5.22
CA VAL A 75 -9.23 13.67 6.13
C VAL A 75 -8.71 13.44 7.55
N ASP A 76 -8.71 12.19 8.02
CA ASP A 76 -8.25 11.86 9.38
C ASP A 76 -6.73 11.98 9.48
N HIS A 77 -6.00 11.52 8.46
CA HIS A 77 -4.55 11.73 8.35
C HIS A 77 -4.18 13.21 8.29
N PHE A 78 -4.88 13.98 7.46
CA PHE A 78 -4.63 15.40 7.31
C PHE A 78 -4.92 16.17 8.60
N ARG A 79 -6.04 15.88 9.27
CA ARG A 79 -6.43 16.54 10.53
C ARG A 79 -5.69 16.03 11.77
N GLY A 80 -5.01 14.89 11.67
CA GLY A 80 -4.35 14.25 12.81
C GLY A 80 -5.31 13.54 13.77
N PHE A 81 -6.44 13.04 13.26
CA PHE A 81 -7.41 12.28 14.04
C PHE A 81 -7.03 10.80 14.04
N PHE A 82 -6.04 10.47 14.85
CA PHE A 82 -5.52 9.11 14.96
C PHE A 82 -6.15 8.37 16.13
N PRO A 83 -6.66 7.15 15.92
CA PRO A 83 -7.09 6.29 17.01
C PRO A 83 -5.86 5.74 17.76
N ASP A 84 -6.02 5.47 19.06
CA ASP A 84 -4.92 5.02 19.94
C ASP A 84 -4.18 3.78 19.43
N TRP A 85 -4.90 2.88 18.76
CA TRP A 85 -4.29 1.68 18.19
C TRP A 85 -3.25 2.03 17.13
N LEU A 86 -3.44 3.08 16.33
CA LEU A 86 -2.48 3.45 15.29
C LEU A 86 -1.18 3.94 15.94
N ALA A 87 -1.28 4.76 16.98
CA ALA A 87 -0.11 5.19 17.75
C ALA A 87 0.61 4.03 18.46
N THR A 88 -0.12 2.97 18.82
CA THR A 88 0.43 1.81 19.53
C THR A 88 1.11 0.81 18.59
N TYR A 89 0.54 0.58 17.40
CA TYR A 89 0.97 -0.48 16.49
C TYR A 89 1.80 0.01 15.30
N ALA A 90 1.76 1.29 14.96
CA ALA A 90 2.53 1.81 13.85
C ALA A 90 4.03 1.79 14.17
N GLU A 91 4.84 1.31 13.22
CA GLU A 91 6.29 1.37 13.33
C GLU A 91 6.80 2.82 13.27
N ASN A 92 6.15 3.66 12.45
CA ASN A 92 6.45 5.08 12.36
C ASN A 92 5.30 5.88 13.00
N PRO A 93 5.61 6.90 13.83
CA PRO A 93 4.59 7.77 14.39
C PRO A 93 3.79 8.48 13.28
N PRO A 94 2.45 8.41 13.29
CA PRO A 94 1.64 9.05 12.27
C PRO A 94 1.83 10.57 12.30
N GLN A 95 2.06 11.14 11.12
CA GLN A 95 2.22 12.58 10.91
C GLN A 95 0.90 13.17 10.45
N SER A 96 0.66 14.46 10.72
CA SER A 96 -0.55 15.18 10.29
C SER A 96 -0.24 16.34 9.34
N ASN A 97 -1.28 17.04 8.88
CA ASN A 97 -1.21 18.15 7.93
C ASN A 97 -0.50 17.75 6.63
N TYR A 98 0.24 18.67 6.01
CA TYR A 98 1.00 18.41 4.78
C TYR A 98 2.10 17.35 4.91
N ASN A 99 2.45 16.94 6.14
CA ASN A 99 3.43 15.88 6.38
C ASN A 99 2.79 14.50 6.54
N CYS A 100 1.46 14.39 6.63
CA CYS A 100 0.78 13.10 6.81
C CYS A 100 1.08 12.12 5.69
N CYS A 101 1.23 12.67 4.49
CA CYS A 101 0.95 11.92 3.29
C CYS A 101 2.04 12.21 2.27
N SER A 102 2.64 11.15 1.74
CA SER A 102 3.62 11.27 0.68
C SER A 102 2.99 11.85 -0.60
N ASP A 103 3.76 12.63 -1.36
CA ASP A 103 3.39 13.01 -2.73
C ASP A 103 3.35 11.80 -3.68
N GLN A 104 3.87 10.65 -3.23
CA GLN A 104 3.84 9.35 -3.89
C GLN A 104 2.86 8.38 -3.20
N THR A 105 1.88 8.90 -2.46
CA THR A 105 0.86 8.09 -1.79
C THR A 105 0.24 7.06 -2.74
N ILE A 106 0.12 5.83 -2.26
CA ILE A 106 -0.41 4.69 -3.01
C ILE A 106 -1.90 4.48 -2.69
N SER A 107 -2.29 4.54 -1.42
CA SER A 107 -3.66 4.21 -1.01
C SER A 107 -4.08 4.88 0.30
N PHE A 108 -5.40 5.07 0.43
CA PHE A 108 -6.09 5.38 1.68
C PHE A 108 -7.17 4.32 1.91
N HIS A 109 -7.39 3.95 3.17
CA HIS A 109 -8.50 3.09 3.57
C HIS A 109 -9.76 3.92 3.86
N TYR A 110 -10.93 3.26 3.91
CA TYR A 110 -12.24 3.88 4.19
C TYR A 110 -12.65 5.01 3.22
N VAL A 111 -12.15 5.00 1.98
CA VAL A 111 -12.50 5.99 0.95
C VAL A 111 -13.88 5.71 0.37
N ARG A 112 -14.79 6.68 0.47
CA ARG A 112 -16.17 6.57 -0.04
C ARG A 112 -16.21 6.59 -1.58
N PRO A 113 -17.24 6.01 -2.21
CA PRO A 113 -17.35 6.00 -3.67
C PRO A 113 -17.19 7.39 -4.32
N GLU A 114 -17.79 8.43 -3.76
CA GLU A 114 -17.71 9.81 -4.27
C GLU A 114 -16.29 10.39 -4.16
N GLU A 115 -15.59 10.06 -3.08
CA GLU A 115 -14.18 10.46 -2.89
C GLU A 115 -13.28 9.77 -3.90
N GLN A 116 -13.53 8.50 -4.23
CA GLN A 116 -12.80 7.78 -5.29
C GLN A 116 -12.97 8.48 -6.65
N TYR A 117 -14.20 8.88 -7.01
CA TYR A 117 -14.47 9.62 -8.25
C TYR A 117 -13.80 11.00 -8.25
N LEU A 118 -13.85 11.72 -7.13
CA LEU A 118 -13.18 13.02 -6.99
C LEU A 118 -11.66 12.87 -7.13
N MET A 119 -11.05 11.90 -6.44
CA MET A 119 -9.63 11.60 -6.55
C MET A 119 -9.25 11.23 -8.00
N TYR A 120 -10.04 10.40 -8.67
CA TYR A 120 -9.82 10.06 -10.07
C TYR A 120 -9.86 11.31 -10.97
N PHE A 121 -10.87 12.16 -10.78
CA PHE A 121 -10.99 13.42 -11.54
C PHE A 121 -9.79 14.34 -11.31
N LEU A 122 -9.39 14.55 -10.05
CA LEU A 122 -8.25 15.40 -9.69
C LEU A 122 -6.89 14.84 -10.16
N LEU A 123 -6.73 13.52 -10.19
CA LEU A 123 -5.47 12.89 -10.59
C LEU A 123 -5.32 12.76 -12.11
N TYR A 124 -6.43 12.49 -12.81
CA TYR A 124 -6.41 12.07 -14.21
C TYR A 124 -7.17 12.99 -15.18
N LYS A 125 -8.03 13.89 -14.69
CA LYS A 125 -8.88 14.74 -15.54
C LYS A 125 -8.60 16.24 -15.43
N THR A 126 -8.11 16.72 -14.29
CA THR A 126 -7.79 18.16 -14.10
C THR A 126 -6.39 18.54 -14.56
N ARG A 127 -5.52 17.58 -14.92
CA ARG A 127 -4.19 17.88 -15.47
C ARG A 127 -4.33 18.41 -16.90
N SER A 128 -4.48 19.72 -17.02
CA SER A 128 -4.34 20.47 -18.27
C SER A 128 -2.88 20.48 -18.72
N THR A 129 -2.37 19.40 -19.32
CA THR A 129 -1.39 19.41 -20.43
C THR A 129 -0.81 18.02 -20.75
N PRO A 130 -0.48 17.77 -22.03
CA PRO A 130 -0.03 16.49 -22.57
C PRO A 130 1.50 16.33 -22.45
N TYR A 131 2.05 16.24 -21.24
CA TYR A 131 3.47 15.85 -21.08
C TYR A 131 3.76 15.35 -19.66
N ILE A 132 3.33 14.14 -19.34
CA ILE A 132 4.01 13.36 -18.30
C ILE A 132 4.32 12.02 -18.91
N ASP A 133 5.57 11.93 -19.34
CA ASP A 133 6.22 10.70 -19.76
C ASP A 133 6.30 9.76 -18.54
N ARG A 134 5.22 9.02 -18.25
CA ARG A 134 5.19 7.98 -17.22
C ARG A 134 5.84 6.73 -17.83
N PRO A 135 7.11 6.38 -17.50
CA PRO A 135 7.84 5.34 -18.22
C PRO A 135 7.19 3.95 -18.12
N TRP A 136 6.41 3.70 -17.07
CA TRP A 136 5.67 2.46 -16.86
C TRP A 136 4.36 2.34 -17.66
N ILE A 137 3.92 3.38 -18.37
CA ILE A 137 2.74 3.33 -19.27
C ILE A 137 3.16 3.05 -20.73
N LYS A 138 4.45 3.16 -21.08
CA LYS A 138 4.98 2.96 -22.45
C LYS A 138 5.11 1.49 -22.88
N LYS A 139 4.04 0.70 -22.77
CA LYS A 139 4.02 -0.64 -23.39
C LYS A 139 2.86 -0.83 -24.35
N SER A 140 2.68 0.10 -25.27
CA SER A 140 2.13 -0.17 -26.60
C SER A 140 2.24 1.08 -27.47
N TYR A 141 2.34 0.85 -28.77
CA TYR A 141 2.37 1.82 -29.88
C TYR A 141 3.74 2.37 -30.30
N SER A 142 4.28 1.63 -31.27
CA SER A 142 5.35 1.97 -32.20
C SER A 142 5.04 3.26 -32.96
N SER A 143 6.04 4.14 -33.02
CA SER A 143 6.03 5.43 -33.72
C SER A 143 6.28 5.28 -35.23
N THR A 144 5.33 5.73 -36.05
CA THR A 144 5.59 6.21 -37.41
C THR A 144 4.58 7.29 -37.78
N ILE A 145 5.05 8.52 -37.98
CA ILE A 145 4.33 9.58 -38.68
C ILE A 145 5.27 10.06 -39.80
N PRO A 146 4.88 10.07 -41.09
CA PRO A 146 5.53 10.90 -42.08
C PRO A 146 4.92 12.31 -42.06
N VAL A 147 5.82 13.27 -42.07
CA VAL A 147 5.62 14.72 -42.21
C VAL A 147 5.22 15.07 -43.65
N ASN A 148 4.30 16.02 -43.79
CA ASN A 148 4.23 16.98 -44.90
C ASN A 148 4.19 18.38 -44.28
#